data_AF-A0A926B9U3-F1
#
_entry.id   AF-A0A926B9U3-F1
#
_cell.length_a   1.000
_cell.length_b   1.000
_cell.length_c   1.000
_cell.angle_alpha   90.00
_cell.angle_beta   90.00
_cell.angle_gamma   90.00
#
_symmetry.space_group_name_H-M   'P 1'
#
loop_
_entity.id
_entity.type
_entity.pdbx_description
1 polymer ?
#
loop_
_entity_poly.entity_id
_entity_poly.type
_entity_poly.pdbx_seq_one_letter_code
_entity_poly.pdbx_strand_id
1 'polypeptide(L)'
;MLTFTDLRETLVTTGRLLIFRPVKPDLPRHAPLYMLIGIGSAWLAGIGRYWDHRDAAWWQYAGLGSVVYILALALVLYLLLLPLRPNEWTYGRVLTFVGLTAPPGILYAIPVERFLSLDAAQSVNFWFLAIVASWRVALLWRFLRGSARLPGSAAVVALLLPLCLIVATLTVLNLEKAVFEIMAGLHGKNATPNDGAYLVLVLLTGISFYASPFLLIAYVVQIFNRQTDKGKHQGGETESTDQVRDDT
;
A
#
# COMPACT_ATOMS: atom_id res chain seq x y z
N MET A 1 -9.42 -6.71 -29.15
CA MET A 1 -9.14 -8.14 -28.86
C MET A 1 -7.87 -8.20 -28.02
N LEU A 2 -7.94 -8.74 -26.80
CA LEU A 2 -6.76 -9.03 -25.98
C LEU A 2 -5.98 -10.17 -26.66
N THR A 3 -4.72 -9.95 -27.02
CA THR A 3 -3.89 -11.01 -27.60
C THR A 3 -3.17 -11.79 -26.51
N PHE A 4 -2.85 -13.06 -26.77
CA PHE A 4 -2.05 -13.89 -25.86
C PHE A 4 -0.68 -13.25 -25.55
N THR A 5 -0.13 -12.50 -26.51
CA THR A 5 1.11 -11.73 -26.37
C THR A 5 0.97 -10.63 -25.30
N ASP A 6 -0.16 -9.90 -25.29
CA ASP A 6 -0.44 -8.86 -24.29
C ASP A 6 -0.49 -9.44 -22.87
N LEU A 7 -1.09 -10.63 -22.72
CA LEU A 7 -1.16 -11.33 -21.44
C LEU A 7 0.23 -11.71 -20.93
N ARG A 8 1.04 -12.34 -21.79
CA ARG A 8 2.40 -12.76 -21.45
C ARG A 8 3.27 -11.56 -21.07
N GLU A 9 3.21 -10.47 -21.84
CA GLU A 9 3.99 -9.26 -21.57
C GLU A 9 3.62 -8.63 -20.23
N THR A 10 2.32 -8.58 -19.93
CA THR A 10 1.80 -8.02 -18.67
C THR A 10 2.22 -8.87 -17.47
N LEU A 11 2.18 -10.20 -17.58
CA LEU A 11 2.67 -11.11 -16.53
C LEU A 11 4.18 -10.98 -16.30
N VAL A 12 4.97 -10.93 -17.38
CA VAL A 12 6.43 -10.73 -17.29
C VAL A 12 6.75 -9.38 -16.65
N THR A 13 6.03 -8.33 -17.03
CA THR A 13 6.19 -6.99 -16.45
C THR A 13 5.83 -6.97 -14.97
N THR A 14 4.73 -7.62 -14.60
CA THR A 14 4.31 -7.77 -13.20
C THR A 14 5.36 -8.53 -12.39
N GLY A 15 5.86 -9.67 -12.89
CA GLY A 15 6.93 -10.43 -12.23
C GLY A 15 8.22 -9.64 -12.08
N ARG A 16 8.63 -8.90 -13.11
CA ARG A 16 9.80 -8.01 -13.03
C ARG A 16 9.61 -6.89 -12.00
N LEU A 17 8.41 -6.30 -11.95
CA LEU A 17 8.05 -5.29 -10.94
C LEU A 17 8.15 -5.87 -9.52
N LEU A 18 7.60 -7.07 -9.31
CA LEU A 18 7.64 -7.75 -8.02
C LEU A 18 9.07 -8.02 -7.55
N ILE A 19 10.00 -8.34 -8.46
CA ILE A 19 11.42 -8.57 -8.15
C ILE A 19 12.24 -7.26 -8.27
N PHE A 20 11.58 -6.10 -8.10
CA PHE A 20 12.20 -4.77 -8.07
C PHE A 20 13.00 -4.36 -9.33
N ARG A 21 12.84 -5.07 -10.46
CA ARG A 21 13.53 -4.72 -11.70
C ARG A 21 12.96 -3.42 -12.30
N PRO A 22 13.80 -2.61 -12.97
CA PRO A 22 13.36 -1.42 -13.67
C PRO A 22 12.41 -1.77 -14.81
N VAL A 23 11.12 -1.47 -14.62
CA VAL A 23 10.11 -1.56 -15.68
C VAL A 23 9.30 -0.28 -15.70
N LYS A 24 9.01 0.21 -16.91
CA LYS A 24 8.01 1.25 -17.16
C LYS A 24 6.76 0.54 -17.67
N PRO A 25 5.80 0.19 -16.80
CA PRO A 25 4.56 -0.41 -17.28
C PRO A 25 3.86 0.58 -18.21
N ASP A 26 3.51 0.12 -19.41
CA ASP A 26 2.69 0.89 -20.35
C ASP A 26 1.24 0.89 -19.86
N LEU A 27 0.98 1.75 -18.87
CA LEU A 27 -0.31 1.90 -18.20
C LEU A 27 -1.42 2.33 -19.17
N PRO A 28 -1.22 3.27 -20.12
CA PRO A 28 -2.27 3.64 -21.07
C PRO A 28 -2.77 2.48 -21.92
N ARG A 29 -1.88 1.57 -22.34
CA ARG A 29 -2.23 0.49 -23.26
C ARG A 29 -2.77 -0.77 -22.58
N HIS A 30 -2.24 -1.12 -21.39
CA HIS A 30 -2.57 -2.38 -20.71
C HIS A 30 -3.24 -2.22 -19.32
N ALA A 31 -3.69 -1.00 -18.96
CA ALA A 31 -4.40 -0.73 -17.70
C ALA A 31 -5.46 -1.78 -17.31
N PRO A 32 -6.42 -2.17 -18.16
CA PRO A 32 -7.48 -3.11 -17.76
C PRO A 32 -6.91 -4.49 -17.40
N LEU A 33 -5.84 -4.92 -18.07
CA LEU A 33 -5.22 -6.23 -17.83
C LEU A 33 -4.40 -6.24 -16.55
N TYR A 34 -3.63 -5.17 -16.28
CA TYR A 34 -2.94 -5.01 -14.99
C TYR A 34 -3.94 -4.97 -13.83
N MET A 35 -5.07 -4.27 -14.01
CA MET A 35 -6.12 -4.17 -13.01
C MET A 35 -6.80 -5.53 -12.79
N LEU A 36 -7.06 -6.30 -13.85
CA LEU A 36 -7.59 -7.66 -13.75
C LEU A 36 -6.63 -8.59 -12.99
N ILE A 37 -5.33 -8.54 -13.29
CA ILE A 37 -4.32 -9.33 -12.58
C ILE A 37 -4.27 -8.93 -11.09
N GLY A 38 -4.28 -7.63 -10.80
CA GLY A 38 -4.22 -7.13 -9.42
C GLY A 38 -5.45 -7.51 -8.60
N ILE A 39 -6.65 -7.26 -9.13
CA ILE A 39 -7.92 -7.62 -8.48
C ILE A 39 -8.03 -9.14 -8.36
N GLY A 40 -7.70 -9.90 -9.41
CA GLY A 40 -7.71 -11.36 -9.40
C GLY A 40 -6.76 -11.93 -8.35
N SER A 41 -5.56 -11.37 -8.22
CA SER A 41 -4.58 -11.79 -7.19
C SER A 41 -5.09 -11.49 -5.78
N ALA A 42 -5.67 -10.32 -5.55
CA ALA A 42 -6.26 -9.96 -4.26
C ALA A 42 -7.45 -10.86 -3.91
N TRP A 43 -8.29 -11.16 -4.88
CA TRP A 43 -9.44 -12.05 -4.74
C TRP A 43 -9.01 -13.47 -4.39
N LEU A 44 -8.03 -14.03 -5.11
CA LEU A 44 -7.43 -15.34 -4.81
C LEU A 44 -6.82 -15.39 -3.41
N ALA A 45 -6.08 -14.35 -3.00
CA ALA A 45 -5.55 -14.24 -1.65
C ALA A 45 -6.68 -14.17 -0.59
N GLY A 46 -7.81 -13.54 -0.93
CA GLY A 46 -9.00 -13.51 -0.07
C GLY A 46 -9.63 -14.88 0.12
N ILE A 47 -9.88 -15.61 -0.96
CA ILE A 47 -10.39 -16.99 -0.89
C ILE A 47 -9.42 -17.86 -0.08
N GLY A 48 -8.12 -17.76 -0.38
CA GLY A 48 -7.07 -18.50 0.29
C GLY A 48 -6.94 -18.23 1.79
N ARG A 49 -7.42 -17.09 2.30
CA ARG A 49 -7.40 -16.82 3.75
C ARG A 49 -8.51 -17.55 4.50
N TYR A 50 -9.66 -17.76 3.87
CA TYR A 50 -10.86 -18.24 4.54
C TYR A 50 -11.29 -19.65 4.14
N TRP A 51 -10.69 -20.27 3.12
CA TRP A 51 -11.11 -21.59 2.63
C TRP A 51 -11.07 -22.70 3.71
N ASP A 52 -10.21 -22.56 4.71
CA ASP A 52 -10.07 -23.53 5.81
C ASP A 52 -10.79 -23.12 7.11
N HIS A 53 -11.39 -21.93 7.17
CA HIS A 53 -12.11 -21.50 8.35
C HIS A 53 -13.52 -22.09 8.34
N ARG A 54 -14.01 -22.63 9.47
CA ARG A 54 -15.36 -23.23 9.57
C ARG A 54 -16.48 -22.22 9.82
N ASP A 55 -16.16 -21.05 10.37
CA ASP A 55 -17.14 -20.05 10.83
C ASP A 55 -17.14 -18.76 9.97
N ALA A 56 -16.51 -18.79 8.79
CA ALA A 56 -16.44 -17.61 7.95
C ALA A 56 -17.80 -17.29 7.31
N ALA A 57 -18.08 -16.00 7.10
CA ALA A 57 -19.27 -15.58 6.39
C ALA A 57 -19.15 -15.88 4.88
N TRP A 58 -20.28 -16.04 4.19
CA TRP A 58 -20.30 -16.36 2.76
C TRP A 58 -19.48 -15.39 1.89
N TRP A 59 -19.48 -14.09 2.23
CA TRP A 59 -18.71 -13.06 1.50
C TRP A 59 -17.20 -13.14 1.77
N GLN A 60 -16.78 -13.72 2.90
CA GLN A 60 -15.38 -13.98 3.24
C GLN A 60 -14.86 -15.17 2.43
N TYR A 61 -15.64 -16.26 2.34
CA TYR A 61 -15.33 -17.38 1.45
C TYR A 61 -15.27 -16.96 -0.02
N ALA A 62 -16.14 -16.04 -0.44
CA ALA A 62 -16.12 -15.47 -1.77
C ALA A 62 -14.91 -14.55 -2.02
N GLY A 63 -14.04 -14.29 -1.03
CA GLY A 63 -12.84 -13.46 -1.16
C GLY A 63 -13.11 -11.96 -1.36
N LEU A 64 -14.36 -11.52 -1.19
CA LEU A 64 -14.77 -10.13 -1.45
C LEU A 64 -14.11 -9.14 -0.49
N GLY A 65 -13.78 -9.57 0.74
CA GLY A 65 -13.09 -8.74 1.72
C GLY A 65 -11.75 -8.19 1.19
N SER A 66 -10.97 -9.01 0.48
CA SER A 66 -9.69 -8.58 -0.09
C SER A 66 -9.86 -7.62 -1.27
N VAL A 67 -10.94 -7.76 -2.05
CA VAL A 67 -11.26 -6.84 -3.16
C VAL A 67 -11.68 -5.47 -2.60
N VAL A 68 -12.56 -5.45 -1.60
CA VAL A 68 -12.95 -4.23 -0.90
C VAL A 68 -11.74 -3.57 -0.26
N TYR A 69 -10.85 -4.36 0.35
CA TYR A 69 -9.60 -3.86 0.94
C TYR A 69 -8.73 -3.11 -0.07
N ILE A 70 -8.45 -3.68 -1.25
CA ILE A 70 -7.60 -2.98 -2.23
C ILE A 70 -8.26 -1.70 -2.77
N LEU A 71 -9.59 -1.69 -2.93
CA LEU A 71 -10.35 -0.52 -3.38
C LEU A 71 -10.29 0.60 -2.33
N ALA A 72 -10.53 0.26 -1.06
CA ALA A 72 -10.47 1.18 0.07
C ALA A 72 -9.04 1.69 0.29
N LEU A 73 -8.03 0.82 0.25
CA LEU A 73 -6.63 1.20 0.40
C LEU A 73 -6.19 2.14 -0.74
N ALA A 74 -6.56 1.84 -1.98
CA ALA A 74 -6.28 2.71 -3.11
C ALA A 74 -6.95 4.08 -2.95
N LEU A 75 -8.16 4.12 -2.38
CA LEU A 75 -8.89 5.37 -2.13
C LEU A 75 -8.20 6.20 -1.04
N VAL A 76 -7.84 5.57 0.07
CA VAL A 76 -7.11 6.23 1.17
C VAL A 76 -5.79 6.79 0.67
N LEU A 77 -4.99 6.01 -0.06
CA LEU A 77 -3.74 6.48 -0.64
C LEU A 77 -3.96 7.59 -1.67
N TYR A 78 -5.00 7.47 -2.49
CA TYR A 78 -5.34 8.49 -3.48
C TYR A 78 -5.65 9.83 -2.80
N LEU A 79 -6.54 9.84 -1.81
CA LEU A 79 -6.95 11.05 -1.09
C LEU A 79 -5.82 11.64 -0.25
N LEU A 80 -5.04 10.79 0.44
CA LEU A 80 -3.93 11.25 1.27
C LEU A 80 -2.80 11.85 0.44
N LEU A 81 -2.54 11.34 -0.76
CA LEU A 81 -1.44 11.83 -1.59
C LEU A 81 -1.88 12.92 -2.58
N LEU A 82 -3.18 13.10 -2.78
CA LEU A 82 -3.73 14.12 -3.68
C LEU A 82 -3.19 15.54 -3.39
N PRO A 83 -3.09 16.01 -2.13
CA PRO A 83 -2.57 17.34 -1.82
C PRO A 83 -1.09 17.54 -2.17
N LEU A 84 -0.30 16.46 -2.24
CA LEU A 84 1.11 16.49 -2.63
C LEU A 84 1.31 16.66 -4.15
N ARG A 85 0.22 16.63 -4.92
CA ARG A 85 0.19 16.80 -6.39
C ARG A 85 1.21 15.92 -7.11
N PRO A 86 1.18 14.59 -6.93
CA PRO A 86 2.00 13.68 -7.72
C PRO A 86 1.64 13.75 -9.21
N ASN A 87 2.60 13.46 -10.08
CA ASN A 87 2.39 13.59 -11.53
C ASN A 87 1.42 12.53 -12.05
N GLU A 88 0.51 12.93 -12.95
CA GLU A 88 -0.48 12.05 -13.60
C GLU A 88 -1.27 11.16 -12.61
N TRP A 89 -1.69 11.74 -11.48
CA TRP A 89 -2.37 11.04 -10.38
C TRP A 89 -3.86 10.85 -10.65
N THR A 90 -4.24 9.62 -10.99
CA THR A 90 -5.64 9.21 -11.18
C THR A 90 -5.94 8.00 -10.30
N TYR A 91 -7.17 7.89 -9.81
CA TYR A 91 -7.58 6.77 -8.96
C TYR A 91 -7.30 5.41 -9.63
N GLY A 92 -7.58 5.28 -10.93
CA GLY A 92 -7.33 4.04 -11.69
C GLY A 92 -5.85 3.62 -11.69
N ARG A 93 -4.91 4.57 -11.74
CA ARG A 93 -3.47 4.27 -11.67
C ARG A 93 -3.03 3.86 -10.26
N VAL A 94 -3.56 4.53 -9.24
CA VAL A 94 -3.31 4.15 -7.83
C VAL A 94 -3.85 2.76 -7.57
N LEU A 95 -5.09 2.47 -7.99
CA LEU A 95 -5.72 1.17 -7.86
C LEU A 95 -4.96 0.09 -8.61
N THR A 96 -4.54 0.36 -9.86
CA THR A 96 -3.71 -0.57 -10.64
C THR A 96 -2.41 -0.86 -9.90
N PHE A 97 -1.73 0.17 -9.40
CA PHE A 97 -0.50 -0.01 -8.63
C PHE A 97 -0.72 -0.86 -7.37
N VAL A 98 -1.69 -0.50 -6.53
CA VAL A 98 -2.05 -1.26 -5.32
C VAL A 98 -2.37 -2.70 -5.67
N GLY A 99 -3.15 -2.93 -6.74
CA GLY A 99 -3.45 -4.25 -7.26
C GLY A 99 -2.21 -5.04 -7.67
N LEU A 100 -1.24 -4.42 -8.35
CA LEU A 100 0.02 -5.10 -8.74
C LEU A 100 0.90 -5.49 -7.55
N THR A 101 0.65 -4.94 -6.36
CA THR A 101 1.29 -5.36 -5.10
C THR A 101 0.51 -6.45 -4.35
N ALA A 102 -0.64 -6.88 -4.87
CA ALA A 102 -1.45 -7.94 -4.28
C ALA A 102 -0.86 -9.36 -4.39
N PRO A 103 -0.15 -9.78 -5.46
CA PRO A 103 0.31 -11.16 -5.64
C PRO A 103 1.11 -11.76 -4.48
N PRO A 104 2.04 -11.04 -3.82
CA PRO A 104 2.71 -11.56 -2.62
C PRO A 104 1.75 -11.98 -1.49
N GLY A 105 0.54 -11.42 -1.45
CA GLY A 105 -0.49 -11.78 -0.46
C GLY A 105 -1.06 -13.18 -0.65
N ILE A 106 -0.83 -13.84 -1.79
CA ILE A 106 -1.20 -15.24 -2.00
C ILE A 106 -0.46 -16.16 -1.03
N LEU A 107 0.71 -15.76 -0.52
CA LEU A 107 1.44 -16.53 0.49
C LEU A 107 0.62 -16.76 1.78
N TYR A 108 -0.34 -15.88 2.09
CA TYR A 108 -1.26 -16.08 3.21
C TYR A 108 -2.31 -17.18 2.99
N ALA A 109 -2.41 -17.72 1.78
CA ALA A 109 -3.32 -18.82 1.49
C ALA A 109 -2.79 -20.18 1.97
N ILE A 110 -1.51 -20.25 2.36
CA ILE A 110 -0.84 -21.48 2.75
C ILE A 110 -1.23 -21.79 4.21
N PRO A 111 -1.95 -22.90 4.49
CA PRO A 111 -2.41 -23.23 5.85
C PRO A 111 -1.28 -23.86 6.66
N VAL A 112 -0.34 -23.04 7.13
CA VAL A 112 0.83 -23.51 7.88
C VAL A 112 0.45 -24.20 9.19
N GLU A 113 -0.72 -23.87 9.73
CA GLU A 113 -1.32 -24.45 10.94
C GLU A 113 -1.64 -25.94 10.79
N ARG A 114 -1.82 -26.44 9.56
CA ARG A 114 -2.07 -27.86 9.30
C ARG A 114 -0.80 -28.71 9.34
N PHE A 115 0.37 -28.10 9.16
CA PHE A 115 1.64 -28.80 8.97
C PHE A 115 2.61 -28.63 10.14
N LEU A 116 2.41 -27.61 10.97
CA LEU A 116 3.34 -27.22 12.05
C LEU A 116 2.64 -27.25 13.41
N SER A 117 3.43 -27.34 14.48
CA SER A 117 2.93 -27.10 15.84
C SER A 117 2.43 -25.66 15.98
N LEU A 118 1.57 -25.40 16.96
CA LEU A 118 0.96 -24.08 17.19
C LEU A 118 2.01 -22.95 17.26
N ASP A 119 3.07 -23.15 18.04
CA ASP A 119 4.14 -22.16 18.21
C ASP A 119 4.93 -21.92 16.91
N ALA A 120 5.21 -22.99 16.15
CA ALA A 120 5.92 -22.89 14.88
C ALA A 120 5.04 -22.23 13.80
N ALA A 121 3.74 -22.56 13.76
CA ALA A 121 2.78 -21.96 12.85
C ALA A 121 2.63 -20.45 13.10
N GLN A 122 2.54 -20.02 14.37
CA GLN A 122 2.50 -18.60 14.73
C GLN A 122 3.76 -17.86 14.28
N SER A 123 4.94 -18.44 14.51
CA SER A 123 6.21 -17.85 14.09
C SER A 123 6.28 -17.69 12.56
N VAL A 124 5.89 -18.72 11.81
CA VAL A 124 5.88 -18.67 10.33
C VAL A 124 4.85 -17.66 9.81
N ASN A 125 3.65 -17.62 10.38
CA ASN A 125 2.63 -16.63 10.03
C ASN A 125 3.11 -15.19 10.27
N PHE A 126 3.77 -14.95 11.41
CA PHE A 126 4.39 -13.67 11.70
C PHE A 126 5.44 -13.29 10.64
N TRP A 127 6.32 -14.23 10.26
CA TRP A 127 7.31 -13.98 9.22
C TRP A 127 6.70 -13.75 7.84
N PHE A 128 5.66 -14.48 7.46
CA PHE A 128 4.91 -14.22 6.22
C PHE A 128 4.30 -12.82 6.22
N LEU A 129 3.71 -12.40 7.34
CA LEU A 129 3.18 -11.04 7.51
C LEU A 129 4.30 -10.01 7.33
N ALA A 130 5.41 -10.16 8.03
CA ALA A 130 6.54 -9.25 7.99
C ALA A 130 7.15 -9.13 6.58
N ILE A 131 7.39 -10.25 5.91
CA ILE A 131 7.99 -10.29 4.57
C ILE A 131 7.06 -9.62 3.55
N VAL A 132 5.79 -10.03 3.51
CA VAL A 132 4.83 -9.50 2.52
C VAL A 132 4.52 -8.02 2.78
N ALA A 133 4.39 -7.60 4.04
CA ALA A 133 4.20 -6.18 4.37
C ALA A 133 5.42 -5.35 3.94
N SER A 134 6.63 -5.81 4.28
CA SER A 134 7.88 -5.14 3.86
C SER A 134 8.00 -5.06 2.35
N TRP A 135 7.62 -6.12 1.64
CA TRP A 135 7.61 -6.17 0.17
C TRP A 135 6.69 -5.11 -0.42
N ARG A 136 5.47 -4.96 0.12
CA ARG A 136 4.50 -3.95 -0.33
C ARG A 136 5.00 -2.52 -0.07
N VAL A 137 5.60 -2.27 1.10
CA VAL A 137 6.17 -0.96 1.45
C VAL A 137 7.32 -0.61 0.50
N ALA A 138 8.20 -1.56 0.17
CA ALA A 138 9.29 -1.34 -0.77
C ALA A 138 8.79 -1.06 -2.20
N LEU A 139 7.73 -1.75 -2.64
CA LEU A 139 7.08 -1.46 -3.93
C LEU A 139 6.43 -0.07 -3.94
N LEU A 140 5.75 0.33 -2.86
CA LEU A 140 5.14 1.65 -2.74
C LEU A 140 6.20 2.76 -2.80
N TRP A 141 7.32 2.60 -2.09
CA TRP A 141 8.47 3.51 -2.20
C TRP A 141 8.94 3.67 -3.64
N ARG A 142 9.15 2.55 -4.34
CA ARG A 142 9.58 2.53 -5.74
C ARG A 142 8.58 3.24 -6.65
N PHE A 143 7.29 3.07 -6.41
CA PHE A 143 6.23 3.75 -7.17
C PHE A 143 6.20 5.25 -6.91
N LEU A 144 6.35 5.69 -5.65
CA LEU A 144 6.38 7.10 -5.30
C LEU A 144 7.59 7.83 -5.93
N ARG A 145 8.75 7.16 -5.96
CA ARG A 145 9.98 7.71 -6.55
C ARG A 145 9.98 7.66 -8.08
N GLY A 146 9.49 6.57 -8.66
CA GLY A 146 9.50 6.35 -10.11
C GLY A 146 8.33 7.00 -10.82
N SER A 147 7.11 6.51 -10.55
CA SER A 147 5.89 6.89 -11.28
C SER A 147 5.34 8.23 -10.82
N ALA A 148 5.26 8.46 -9.50
CA ALA A 148 4.71 9.71 -8.94
C ALA A 148 5.72 10.89 -8.96
N ARG A 149 7.00 10.61 -9.23
CA ARG A 149 8.12 11.57 -9.30
C ARG A 149 8.19 12.50 -8.09
N LEU A 150 7.91 11.98 -6.90
CA LEU A 150 7.98 12.78 -5.67
C LEU A 150 9.44 12.97 -5.23
N PRO A 151 9.80 14.17 -4.71
CA PRO A 151 11.10 14.40 -4.10
C PRO A 151 11.28 13.45 -2.91
N GLY A 152 12.53 13.11 -2.57
CA GLY A 152 12.83 12.04 -1.61
C GLY A 152 12.14 12.23 -0.26
N SER A 153 12.15 13.46 0.27
CA SER A 153 11.46 13.81 1.51
C SER A 153 9.94 13.64 1.42
N ALA A 154 9.33 13.97 0.28
CA ALA A 154 7.90 13.76 0.07
C ALA A 154 7.53 12.29 -0.12
N ALA A 155 8.39 11.51 -0.76
CA ALA A 155 8.21 10.07 -0.84
C ALA A 155 8.27 9.41 0.55
N VAL A 156 9.18 9.85 1.43
CA VAL A 156 9.28 9.33 2.81
C VAL A 156 8.02 9.64 3.60
N VAL A 157 7.56 10.90 3.57
CA VAL A 157 6.34 11.31 4.28
C VAL A 157 5.12 10.59 3.71
N ALA A 158 4.99 10.53 2.38
CA ALA A 158 3.92 9.80 1.70
C ALA A 158 3.88 8.30 2.02
N LEU A 159 5.03 7.69 2.30
CA LEU A 159 5.16 6.27 2.66
C LEU A 159 4.82 6.03 4.14
N LEU A 160 5.40 6.83 5.04
CA LEU A 160 5.33 6.59 6.49
C LEU A 160 4.04 7.11 7.11
N LEU A 161 3.52 8.26 6.64
CA LEU A 161 2.32 8.89 7.17
C LEU A 161 1.10 7.94 7.22
N PRO A 162 0.70 7.26 6.13
CA PRO A 162 -0.45 6.35 6.18
C PRO A 162 -0.22 5.19 7.16
N LEU A 163 1.00 4.64 7.22
CA LEU A 163 1.34 3.54 8.13
C LEU A 163 1.23 4.00 9.60
N CYS A 164 1.85 5.13 9.94
CA CYS A 164 1.81 5.65 11.31
C CYS A 164 0.40 6.10 11.70
N LEU A 165 -0.39 6.68 10.79
CA LEU A 165 -1.77 7.06 11.08
C LEU A 165 -2.65 5.84 11.35
N ILE A 166 -2.51 4.76 10.57
CA ILE A 166 -3.26 3.53 10.81
C ILE A 166 -2.94 2.97 12.19
N VAL A 167 -1.65 2.84 12.52
CA VAL A 167 -1.21 2.31 13.83
C VAL A 167 -1.70 3.21 14.96
N ALA A 168 -1.42 4.51 14.90
CA ALA A 168 -1.82 5.46 15.95
C ALA A 168 -3.35 5.49 16.14
N THR A 169 -4.12 5.39 15.07
CA THR A 169 -5.59 5.30 15.16
C THR A 169 -6.02 4.00 15.85
N LEU A 170 -5.42 2.86 15.51
CA LEU A 170 -5.69 1.59 16.19
C LEU A 170 -5.33 1.64 17.67
N THR A 171 -4.23 2.32 18.03
CA THR A 171 -3.81 2.53 19.42
C THR A 171 -4.82 3.39 20.19
N VAL A 172 -5.22 4.54 19.64
CA VAL A 172 -6.19 5.46 20.29
C VAL A 172 -7.55 4.80 20.48
N LEU A 173 -7.97 3.98 19.51
CA LEU A 173 -9.21 3.20 19.61
C LEU A 173 -9.07 1.95 20.48
N ASN A 174 -7.88 1.70 21.04
CA ASN A 174 -7.54 0.50 21.82
C ASN A 174 -7.81 -0.82 21.06
N LEU A 175 -7.82 -0.76 19.72
CA LEU A 175 -8.06 -1.88 18.81
C LEU A 175 -6.78 -2.61 18.43
N GLU A 176 -5.61 -2.06 18.73
CA GLU A 176 -4.31 -2.66 18.36
C GLU A 176 -4.13 -4.08 18.89
N LYS A 177 -4.56 -4.34 20.14
CA LYS A 177 -4.50 -5.67 20.75
C LYS A 177 -5.45 -6.65 20.07
N ALA A 178 -6.68 -6.22 19.79
CA ALA A 178 -7.67 -7.03 19.10
C ALA A 178 -7.23 -7.39 17.66
N VAL A 179 -6.68 -6.42 16.92
CA VAL A 179 -6.17 -6.67 15.57
C VAL A 179 -4.97 -7.62 15.62
N PHE A 180 -4.07 -7.47 16.59
CA PHE A 180 -2.92 -8.35 16.73
C PHE A 180 -3.32 -9.78 17.10
N GLU A 181 -4.23 -9.98 18.06
CA GLU A 181 -4.75 -11.30 18.41
C GLU A 181 -5.40 -12.00 17.21
N ILE A 182 -6.18 -11.25 16.42
CA ILE A 182 -6.79 -11.75 15.17
C ILE A 182 -5.73 -12.07 14.10
N MET A 183 -4.69 -11.24 13.96
CA MET A 183 -3.64 -11.43 12.94
C MET A 183 -2.63 -12.53 13.30
N ALA A 184 -2.35 -12.74 14.59
CA ALA A 184 -1.47 -13.80 15.08
C ALA A 184 -2.17 -15.16 15.20
N GLY A 185 -3.49 -15.22 14.94
CA GLY A 185 -4.28 -16.46 15.03
C GLY A 185 -4.52 -16.92 16.47
N LEU A 186 -4.45 -16.01 17.44
CA LEU A 186 -4.62 -16.30 18.87
C LEU A 186 -6.12 -16.42 19.20
N HIS A 187 -6.77 -17.52 18.81
CA HIS A 187 -8.13 -17.84 19.24
C HIS A 187 -8.12 -18.56 20.59
N GLY A 188 -8.34 -17.82 21.67
CA GLY A 188 -8.77 -18.38 22.95
C GLY A 188 -7.66 -18.60 24.00
N LYS A 189 -7.90 -17.98 25.16
CA LYS A 189 -7.38 -18.27 26.51
C LYS A 189 -6.37 -19.42 26.59
N ASN A 190 -5.09 -19.05 26.75
CA ASN A 190 -3.97 -19.83 27.34
C ASN A 190 -2.67 -19.86 26.52
N ALA A 191 -2.59 -19.18 25.38
CA ALA A 191 -1.29 -18.91 24.77
C ALA A 191 -0.63 -17.75 25.52
N THR A 192 0.41 -18.03 26.30
CA THR A 192 1.37 -16.99 26.71
C THR A 192 1.78 -16.23 25.46
N PRO A 193 1.55 -14.91 25.39
CA PRO A 193 1.99 -14.12 24.25
C PRO A 193 3.47 -14.41 24.06
N ASN A 194 3.89 -14.76 22.86
CA ASN A 194 5.30 -14.75 22.53
C ASN A 194 5.80 -13.32 22.86
N ASP A 195 6.52 -13.16 23.97
CA ASP A 195 6.90 -11.86 24.55
C ASP A 195 7.57 -10.96 23.51
N GLY A 196 8.28 -11.57 22.55
CA GLY A 196 8.91 -10.86 21.44
C GLY A 196 7.92 -10.18 20.49
N ALA A 197 6.78 -10.79 20.20
CA ALA A 197 5.79 -10.20 19.29
C ALA A 197 5.01 -9.07 19.96
N TYR A 198 4.75 -9.19 21.26
CA TYR A 198 4.20 -8.10 22.08
C TYR A 198 5.19 -6.93 22.15
N LEU A 199 6.48 -7.18 22.34
CA LEU A 199 7.52 -6.14 22.33
C LEU A 199 7.56 -5.39 21.00
N VAL A 200 7.49 -6.10 19.87
CA VAL A 200 7.44 -5.48 18.53
C VAL A 200 6.20 -4.60 18.39
N LEU A 201 5.04 -5.06 18.84
CA LEU A 201 3.79 -4.28 18.81
C LEU A 201 3.93 -3.00 19.64
N VAL A 202 4.45 -3.10 20.86
CA VAL A 202 4.66 -1.95 21.76
C VAL A 202 5.65 -0.95 21.15
N LEU A 203 6.77 -1.42 20.59
CA LEU A 203 7.75 -0.57 19.93
C LEU A 203 7.15 0.14 18.71
N LEU A 204 6.45 -0.60 17.86
CA LEU A 204 5.84 -0.06 16.64
C LEU A 204 4.74 0.95 16.97
N THR A 205 3.97 0.71 18.02
CA THR A 205 2.97 1.61 18.58
C THR A 205 3.62 2.88 19.10
N GLY A 206 4.64 2.76 19.95
CA GLY A 206 5.37 3.92 20.49
C GLY A 206 5.97 4.78 19.37
N ILE A 207 6.70 4.16 18.44
CA ILE A 207 7.29 4.86 17.29
C ILE A 207 6.21 5.54 16.47
N SER A 208 5.12 4.85 16.12
CA SER A 208 4.05 5.41 15.28
C SER A 208 3.32 6.55 15.97
N PHE A 209 3.03 6.43 17.26
CA PHE A 209 2.36 7.47 18.03
C PHE A 209 3.20 8.76 18.06
N TYR A 210 4.49 8.67 18.39
CA TYR A 210 5.37 9.84 18.44
C TYR A 210 5.78 10.37 17.06
N ALA A 211 5.93 9.50 16.06
CA ALA A 211 6.26 9.92 14.70
C ALA A 211 5.07 10.58 14.00
N SER A 212 3.83 10.19 14.31
CA SER A 212 2.64 10.68 13.62
C SER A 212 2.48 12.21 13.64
N PRO A 213 2.61 12.96 14.77
CA PRO A 213 2.49 14.42 14.73
C PRO A 213 3.63 15.06 13.92
N PHE A 214 4.85 14.54 14.01
CA PHE A 214 5.99 15.06 13.26
C PHE A 214 5.81 14.85 11.75
N LEU A 215 5.37 13.67 11.34
CA LEU A 215 5.08 13.35 9.94
C LEU A 215 3.90 14.17 9.41
N LEU A 216 2.88 14.43 10.23
CA LEU A 216 1.74 15.26 9.86
C LEU A 216 2.16 16.72 9.62
N ILE A 217 3.00 17.28 10.50
CA ILE A 217 3.58 18.62 10.32
C ILE A 217 4.41 18.66 9.03
N ALA A 218 5.31 17.69 8.85
CA ALA A 218 6.14 17.60 7.63
C ALA A 218 5.29 17.49 6.36
N TYR A 219 4.19 16.74 6.41
CA TYR A 219 3.22 16.61 5.32
C TYR A 219 2.56 17.95 4.99
N VAL A 220 2.05 18.66 6.00
CA VAL A 220 1.42 19.98 5.83
C VAL A 220 2.42 20.99 5.25
N VAL A 221 3.65 21.03 5.77
CA VAL A 221 4.72 21.89 5.25
C VAL A 221 5.01 21.61 3.78
N GLN A 222 5.06 20.33 3.38
CA GLN A 222 5.30 19.96 1.98
C GLN A 222 4.16 20.35 1.05
N ILE A 223 2.90 20.26 1.52
CA ILE A 223 1.74 20.77 0.77
C ILE A 223 1.92 22.26 0.51
N PHE A 224 2.24 23.05 1.54
CA PHE A 224 2.41 24.50 1.40
C PHE A 224 3.55 24.85 0.46
N ASN A 225 4.72 24.24 0.62
CA ASN A 225 5.88 24.51 -0.25
C ASN A 225 5.55 24.26 -1.73
N ARG A 226 4.81 23.18 -2.04
CA ARG A 226 4.39 22.87 -3.40
C ARG A 226 3.30 23.79 -3.96
N GLN A 227 2.50 24.40 -3.11
CA GLN A 227 1.53 25.41 -3.55
C GLN A 227 2.23 26.72 -3.91
N THR A 228 3.22 27.13 -3.11
CA THR A 228 3.99 28.36 -3.31
C THR A 228 4.87 28.32 -4.57
N ASP A 229 5.51 27.19 -4.88
CA ASP A 229 6.35 27.05 -6.08
C ASP A 229 5.56 27.29 -7.39
N LYS A 230 4.26 26.94 -7.42
CA LYS A 230 3.42 27.12 -8.60
C LYS A 230 3.04 28.58 -8.85
N GLY A 231 2.87 29.35 -7.77
CA GLY A 231 2.60 30.80 -7.86
C GLY A 231 3.77 31.57 -8.48
N LYS A 232 5.00 31.12 -8.22
CA LYS A 232 6.21 31.75 -8.78
C LYS A 232 6.41 31.48 -10.28
N HIS A 233 6.04 30.31 -10.79
CA HIS A 233 6.16 30.01 -12.23
C HIS A 233 5.06 30.68 -13.08
N GLN A 234 3.87 30.93 -12.53
CA GLN A 234 2.81 31.63 -13.26
C GLN A 234 3.00 33.15 -13.30
N GLY A 235 3.71 33.75 -12.34
CA GLY A 235 3.98 35.20 -12.34
C GLY A 235 5.00 35.66 -13.41
N GLY A 236 5.95 34.79 -13.78
CA GLY A 236 7.03 35.15 -14.71
C GLY A 236 6.69 35.13 -16.20
N GLU A 237 5.63 34.43 -16.61
CA GLU A 237 5.21 34.41 -18.03
C GLU A 237 4.40 35.66 -18.42
N THR A 238 3.76 36.34 -17.46
CA THR A 238 3.00 37.57 -17.72
C THR A 238 3.89 38.79 -17.98
N GLU A 239 5.03 38.93 -17.30
CA GLU A 239 5.93 40.09 -17.48
C GLU A 239 6.65 40.12 -18.83
N SER A 240 6.93 38.96 -19.44
CA SER A 240 7.62 38.90 -20.73
C SER A 240 6.74 39.27 -21.93
N THR A 241 5.41 39.23 -21.79
CA THR A 241 4.50 39.46 -22.91
C THR A 241 4.10 40.94 -23.05
N ASP A 242 4.11 41.68 -21.94
CA ASP A 242 3.87 43.13 -21.96
C ASP A 242 5.11 43.93 -22.41
N GLN A 243 6.32 43.42 -22.15
CA GLN A 243 7.55 44.11 -22.54
C GLN A 243 7.80 44.11 -24.06
N VAL A 244 7.11 43.28 -24.84
CA VAL A 244 7.21 43.25 -26.32
C VAL A 244 6.18 44.19 -26.97
N ARG A 245 5.25 44.76 -26.20
CA ARG A 245 4.12 45.54 -26.75
C ARG A 245 4.32 47.06 -26.70
N ASP A 246 5.32 47.53 -25.95
CA ASP A 246 5.66 48.96 -25.86
C ASP A 246 6.77 49.40 -26.85
N ASP A 247 7.35 48.47 -27.61
CA ASP A 247 8.46 48.72 -28.54
C ASP A 247 8.04 48.75 -30.04
N THR A 248 6.75 48.80 -30.35
CA THR A 248 6.19 48.91 -31.72
C THR A 248 5.16 50.03 -31.85
#